data_AF-A0A4Y9S459-F1
#
_entry.id   AF-A0A4Y9S459-F1
#
_cell.length_a   1.000
_cell.length_b   1.000
_cell.length_c   1.000
_cell.angle_alpha   90.00
_cell.angle_beta   90.00
_cell.angle_gamma   90.00
#
_symmetry.space_group_name_H-M   'P 1'
#
loop_
_entity.id
_entity.type
_entity.pdbx_description
1 polymer ?
#
loop_
_entity_poly.entity_id
_entity_poly.type
_entity_poly.pdbx_seq_one_letter_code
_entity_poly.pdbx_strand_id
1 'polypeptide(L)'
;MTTIKIKSTDPDSQGPFVIIEKADFNPDKHELFEGESLGDGTGAVGLGGDGVPTLAELMSGAKQLQARKEQLDDFEMHLNQRASLLDEREQAVLAREQANEAEALRLAALAAAGTTSAPTDPAAMSKEQLHAALDAKGTKYPAAANKAELVALLTGA
;
A
#
# COMPACT_ATOMS: atom_id res chain seq x y z
N MET A 1 21.68 -34.70 19.15
CA MET A 1 22.40 -35.70 19.94
C MET A 1 23.41 -34.94 20.79
N THR A 2 23.19 -34.91 22.11
CA THR A 2 24.07 -34.20 23.05
C THR A 2 24.90 -35.23 23.78
N THR A 3 26.21 -35.17 23.61
CA THR A 3 27.17 -36.09 24.22
C THR A 3 27.96 -35.40 25.32
N ILE A 4 28.43 -36.17 26.30
CA ILE A 4 29.25 -35.68 27.41
C ILE A 4 30.47 -36.59 27.61
N LYS A 5 31.52 -36.05 28.22
CA LYS A 5 32.73 -36.79 28.60
C LYS A 5 32.65 -37.28 30.06
N ILE A 6 32.82 -38.57 30.25
CA ILE A 6 32.92 -39.20 31.57
C ILE A 6 34.34 -39.76 31.78
N LYS A 7 34.75 -39.92 33.04
CA LYS A 7 35.98 -40.61 33.39
C LYS A 7 35.92 -42.05 32.90
N SER A 8 37.02 -42.49 32.29
CA SER A 8 37.16 -43.88 31.89
C SER A 8 37.33 -44.78 33.10
N THR A 9 36.68 -45.95 33.09
CA THR A 9 36.90 -47.00 34.09
C THR A 9 38.23 -47.73 33.87
N ASP A 10 38.71 -47.77 32.62
CA ASP A 10 39.99 -48.37 32.25
C ASP A 10 40.77 -47.40 31.34
N PRO A 11 41.61 -46.52 31.93
CA PRO A 11 42.33 -45.51 31.18
C PRO A 11 43.40 -46.07 30.25
N ASP A 12 43.90 -47.28 30.51
CA ASP A 12 44.97 -47.91 29.72
C ASP A 12 44.43 -48.50 28.41
N SER A 13 43.17 -48.94 28.39
CA SER A 13 42.52 -49.52 27.21
C SER A 13 41.62 -48.53 26.46
N GLN A 14 40.90 -47.66 27.19
CA GLN A 14 39.88 -46.76 26.62
C GLN A 14 40.34 -45.29 26.53
N GLY A 15 41.52 -44.98 27.07
CA GLY A 15 42.02 -43.61 27.18
C GLY A 15 41.42 -42.85 28.37
N PRO A 16 41.78 -41.57 28.56
CA PRO A 16 41.48 -40.82 29.78
C PRO A 16 39.98 -40.52 30.00
N PHE A 17 39.16 -40.55 28.94
CA PHE A 17 37.72 -40.29 29.02
C PHE A 17 36.96 -41.12 27.99
N VAL A 18 35.67 -41.35 28.27
CA VAL A 18 34.72 -41.98 27.35
C VAL A 18 33.61 -40.98 27.02
N ILE A 19 33.21 -40.93 25.75
CA ILE A 19 32.10 -40.08 25.30
C ILE A 19 30.83 -40.93 25.30
N ILE A 20 29.82 -40.48 26.03
CA ILE A 20 28.51 -41.12 26.08
C ILE A 20 27.42 -40.13 25.67
N GLU A 21 26.24 -40.63 25.30
CA GLU A 21 25.07 -39.78 25.16
C GLU A 21 24.61 -39.29 26.53
N LYS A 22 24.16 -38.03 26.60
CA LYS A 22 23.66 -37.44 27.84
C LYS A 22 22.49 -38.24 28.46
N ALA A 23 21.68 -38.88 27.62
CA ALA A 23 20.57 -39.72 28.06
C ALA A 23 21.02 -40.98 28.81
N ASP A 24 22.23 -41.47 28.53
CA ASP A 24 22.79 -42.68 29.14
C ASP A 24 23.64 -42.37 30.38
N PHE A 25 23.71 -41.11 30.81
CA PHE A 25 24.44 -40.73 32.01
C PHE A 25 23.74 -41.22 33.27
N ASN A 26 24.47 -41.95 34.12
CA ASN A 26 24.01 -42.37 35.42
C ASN A 26 25.01 -41.88 36.50
N PRO A 27 24.61 -40.99 37.43
CA PRO A 27 25.51 -40.44 38.44
C PRO A 27 26.06 -41.48 39.43
N ASP A 28 25.39 -42.62 39.58
CA ASP A 28 25.85 -43.70 40.46
C ASP A 28 26.95 -44.57 39.81
N LYS A 29 27.08 -44.51 38.48
CA LYS A 29 28.02 -45.34 37.70
C LYS A 29 29.08 -44.54 36.95
N HIS A 30 28.78 -43.29 36.60
CA HIS A 30 29.61 -42.44 35.76
C HIS A 30 30.03 -41.20 36.55
N GLU A 31 31.31 -40.90 36.50
CA GLU A 31 31.87 -39.65 37.00
C GLU A 31 32.19 -38.74 35.81
N LEU A 32 31.88 -37.45 35.90
CA LEU A 32 32.19 -36.50 34.84
C LEU A 32 33.71 -36.31 34.71
N PHE A 33 34.19 -36.19 33.48
CA PHE A 33 35.59 -35.84 33.24
C PHE A 33 35.84 -34.38 33.65
N GLU A 34 37.07 -34.07 34.06
CA GLU A 34 37.41 -32.74 34.61
C GLU A 34 37.03 -31.60 33.64
N GLY A 35 36.29 -30.61 34.14
CA GLY A 35 35.81 -29.47 33.35
C GLY A 35 34.51 -29.71 32.57
N GLU A 36 33.98 -30.94 32.58
CA GLU A 36 32.69 -31.25 31.95
C GLU A 36 31.52 -30.97 32.92
N SER A 37 30.45 -30.37 32.41
CA SER A 37 29.18 -30.20 33.14
C SER A 37 28.07 -30.91 32.37
N LEU A 38 27.12 -31.51 33.08
CA LEU A 38 25.95 -32.14 32.46
C LEU A 38 25.12 -31.15 31.64
N GLY A 39 25.33 -29.84 31.86
CA GLY A 39 24.50 -28.77 31.33
C GLY A 39 23.09 -28.95 31.87
N ASP A 40 22.57 -28.01 32.65
CA ASP A 40 21.12 -27.94 32.69
C ASP A 40 20.64 -27.76 31.23
N GLY A 41 19.48 -28.31 30.88
CA GLY A 41 18.93 -28.12 29.53
C GLY A 41 18.57 -26.66 29.20
N THR A 42 19.09 -25.70 29.98
CA THR A 42 18.88 -24.27 29.91
C THR A 42 20.19 -23.55 29.68
N GLY A 43 21.05 -24.05 28.79
CA GLY A 43 22.18 -23.27 28.28
C GLY A 43 22.97 -22.55 29.37
N ALA A 44 23.26 -23.23 30.48
CA ALA A 44 24.09 -22.69 31.55
C ALA A 44 25.52 -22.45 31.03
N VAL A 45 25.69 -21.28 30.42
CA VAL A 45 26.92 -20.50 30.48
C VAL A 45 27.29 -20.39 31.95
N GLY A 46 28.58 -20.62 32.23
CA GLY A 46 29.12 -20.88 33.55
C GLY A 46 28.51 -20.07 34.69
N LEU A 47 28.09 -20.79 35.73
CA LEU A 47 27.98 -20.27 37.09
C LEU A 47 29.38 -19.80 37.52
N GLY A 48 29.79 -18.60 37.09
CA GLY A 48 31.05 -17.97 37.48
C GLY A 48 31.77 -17.12 36.42
N GLY A 49 31.32 -17.06 35.16
CA GLY A 49 32.04 -16.25 34.17
C GLY A 49 31.29 -16.01 32.88
N ASP A 50 31.06 -14.72 32.59
CA ASP A 50 31.04 -14.17 31.22
C ASP A 50 29.82 -14.49 30.32
N GLY A 51 28.60 -14.53 30.88
CA GLY A 51 27.40 -14.55 30.03
C GLY A 51 26.05 -14.33 30.68
N VAL A 52 25.97 -14.19 32.01
CA VAL A 52 24.73 -13.77 32.67
C VAL A 52 24.80 -12.24 32.83
N PRO A 53 23.84 -11.47 32.26
CA PRO A 53 23.82 -10.03 32.41
C PRO A 53 23.86 -9.66 33.87
N THR A 54 24.78 -8.78 34.22
CA THR A 54 24.84 -8.18 35.55
C THR A 54 23.52 -7.45 35.84
N LEU A 55 23.20 -7.27 37.13
CA LEU A 55 21.99 -6.52 37.51
C LEU A 55 21.97 -5.11 36.89
N ALA A 56 23.14 -4.48 36.76
CA ALA A 56 23.29 -3.18 36.10
C ALA A 56 22.93 -3.24 34.61
N GLU A 57 23.40 -4.27 33.89
CA GLU A 57 23.05 -4.49 32.48
C GLU A 57 21.56 -4.79 32.31
N LEU A 58 20.96 -5.56 33.21
CA LEU A 58 19.53 -5.88 33.17
C LEU A 58 18.68 -4.64 33.41
N MET A 59 19.05 -3.79 34.37
CA MET A 59 18.39 -2.49 34.60
C MET A 59 18.58 -1.53 33.42
N SER A 60 19.76 -1.51 32.80
CA SER A 60 20.01 -0.71 31.60
C SER A 60 19.16 -1.20 30.42
N GLY A 61 19.08 -2.52 30.22
CA GLY A 61 18.24 -3.15 29.21
C GLY A 61 16.76 -2.85 29.41
N ALA A 62 16.27 -2.91 30.65
CA ALA A 62 14.89 -2.54 31.00
C ALA A 62 14.58 -1.08 30.62
N LYS A 63 15.49 -0.14 30.93
CA LYS A 63 15.33 1.27 30.52
C LYS A 63 15.32 1.46 29.00
N GLN A 64 16.19 0.74 28.29
CA GLN A 64 16.22 0.79 26.82
C GLN A 64 14.93 0.24 26.20
N LEU A 65 14.40 -0.86 26.74
CA LEU A 65 13.13 -1.43 26.29
C LEU A 65 11.96 -0.49 26.56
N GLN A 66 11.96 0.18 27.71
CA GLN A 66 10.94 1.18 28.03
C GLN A 66 11.01 2.36 27.05
N ALA A 67 12.19 2.90 26.77
CA ALA A 67 12.36 3.98 25.80
C ALA A 67 11.94 3.56 24.38
N ARG A 68 12.25 2.33 23.97
CA ARG A 68 11.79 1.80 22.67
C ARG A 68 10.28 1.62 22.62
N LYS A 69 9.66 1.23 23.72
CA LYS A 69 8.20 1.13 23.81
C LYS A 69 7.56 2.50 23.59
N GLU A 70 8.03 3.52 24.29
CA GLU A 70 7.55 4.90 24.11
C GLU A 70 7.70 5.36 22.65
N GLN A 71 8.83 5.06 22.01
CA GLN A 71 9.03 5.34 20.58
C GLN A 71 8.04 4.58 19.68
N LEU A 72 7.76 3.32 19.97
CA LEU A 72 6.79 2.52 19.20
C LEU A 72 5.37 3.06 19.36
N ASP A 73 5.00 3.47 20.56
CA ASP A 73 3.69 4.09 20.83
C ASP A 73 3.54 5.41 20.04
N ASP A 74 4.61 6.23 19.97
CA ASP A 74 4.64 7.44 19.14
C ASP A 74 4.53 7.12 17.64
N PHE A 75 5.25 6.10 17.17
CA PHE A 75 5.16 5.67 15.77
C PHE A 75 3.78 5.14 15.41
N GLU A 76 3.15 4.36 16.29
CA GLU A 76 1.79 3.86 16.09
C GLU A 76 0.79 5.01 15.99
N MET A 77 0.90 5.99 16.89
CA MET A 77 0.08 7.20 16.83
C MET A 77 0.26 7.95 15.49
N HIS A 78 1.51 8.12 15.03
CA HIS A 78 1.79 8.77 13.75
C HIS A 78 1.26 7.99 12.54
N LEU A 79 1.35 6.66 12.55
CA LEU A 79 0.80 5.82 11.50
C LEU A 79 -0.72 5.91 11.44
N ASN A 80 -1.39 5.90 12.59
CA ASN A 80 -2.84 6.04 12.68
C ASN A 80 -3.31 7.40 12.16
N GLN A 81 -2.62 8.49 12.52
CA GLN A 81 -2.89 9.82 11.98
C GLN A 81 -2.69 9.89 10.45
N ARG A 82 -1.65 9.24 9.94
CA ARG A 82 -1.39 9.21 8.51
C ARG A 82 -2.44 8.40 7.75
N ALA A 83 -2.90 7.28 8.33
CA ALA A 83 -3.95 6.45 7.75
C ALA A 83 -5.25 7.26 7.61
N SER A 84 -5.68 7.97 8.67
CA SER A 84 -6.90 8.78 8.60
C SER A 84 -6.81 9.89 7.54
N LEU A 85 -5.65 10.55 7.41
CA LEU A 85 -5.45 11.59 6.39
C LEU A 85 -5.47 11.03 4.97
N LEU A 86 -5.00 9.79 4.77
CA LEU A 86 -5.05 9.14 3.46
C LEU A 86 -6.48 8.76 3.09
N ASP A 87 -7.26 8.22 4.03
CA ASP A 87 -8.67 7.88 3.83
C ASP A 87 -9.49 9.13 3.47
N GLU A 88 -9.29 10.25 4.20
CA GLU A 88 -9.93 11.54 3.89
C GLU A 88 -9.54 12.04 2.50
N ARG A 89 -8.26 11.93 2.12
CA ARG A 89 -7.78 12.34 0.80
C ARG A 89 -8.36 11.48 -0.31
N GLU A 90 -8.46 10.17 -0.11
CA GLU A 90 -9.05 9.25 -1.08
C GLU A 90 -10.52 9.59 -1.32
N GLN A 91 -11.29 9.81 -0.24
CA GLN A 91 -12.67 10.27 -0.35
C GLN A 91 -12.81 11.59 -1.10
N ALA A 92 -11.92 12.55 -0.85
CA ALA A 92 -11.92 13.83 -1.55
C ALA A 92 -11.61 13.69 -3.06
N VAL A 93 -10.70 12.78 -3.42
CA VAL A 93 -10.38 12.48 -4.83
C VAL A 93 -11.59 11.85 -5.52
N LEU A 94 -12.21 10.83 -4.91
CA LEU A 94 -13.40 10.18 -5.47
C LEU A 94 -14.55 11.17 -5.67
N ALA A 95 -14.81 12.04 -4.70
CA ALA A 95 -15.84 13.08 -4.82
C ALA A 95 -15.54 14.06 -5.97
N ARG A 96 -14.26 14.43 -6.15
CA ARG A 96 -13.84 15.30 -7.25
C ARG A 96 -13.98 14.61 -8.61
N GLU A 97 -13.63 13.33 -8.71
CA GLU A 97 -13.79 12.55 -9.93
C GLU A 97 -15.25 12.44 -10.33
N GLN A 98 -16.15 12.13 -9.40
CA GLN A 98 -17.59 12.09 -9.65
C GLN A 98 -18.14 13.46 -10.11
N ALA A 99 -17.68 14.55 -9.50
CA ALA A 99 -18.07 15.90 -9.92
C ALA A 99 -17.59 16.22 -11.35
N ASN A 100 -16.35 15.86 -11.67
CA ASN A 100 -15.78 16.05 -13.01
C ASN A 100 -16.52 15.20 -14.06
N GLU A 101 -16.87 13.96 -13.74
CA GLU A 101 -17.66 13.09 -14.64
C GLU A 101 -19.05 13.68 -14.89
N ALA A 102 -19.72 14.16 -13.85
CA ALA A 102 -21.03 14.82 -13.99
C ALA A 102 -20.94 16.08 -14.85
N GLU A 103 -19.89 16.90 -14.70
CA GLU A 103 -19.66 18.06 -15.53
C GLU A 103 -19.35 17.68 -16.98
N ALA A 104 -18.52 16.65 -17.20
CA ALA A 104 -18.22 16.13 -18.54
C ALA A 104 -19.48 15.63 -19.24
N LEU A 105 -20.36 14.91 -18.54
CA LEU A 105 -21.66 14.48 -19.08
C LEU A 105 -22.55 15.67 -19.42
N ARG A 106 -22.59 16.70 -18.56
CA ARG A 106 -23.34 17.94 -18.84
C ARG A 106 -22.81 18.64 -20.09
N LEU A 107 -21.49 18.75 -20.23
CA LEU A 107 -20.85 19.35 -21.41
C LEU A 107 -21.10 18.53 -22.68
N ALA A 108 -21.02 17.20 -22.59
CA ALA A 108 -21.34 16.31 -23.70
C ALA A 108 -22.80 16.44 -24.15
N ALA A 109 -23.74 16.50 -23.19
CA ALA A 109 -25.16 16.73 -23.48
C ALA A 109 -25.41 18.10 -24.12
N LEU A 110 -24.72 19.15 -23.66
CA LEU A 110 -24.80 20.49 -24.26
C LEU A 110 -24.26 20.50 -25.70
N ALA A 111 -23.13 19.81 -25.95
CA ALA A 111 -22.55 19.69 -27.29
C ALA A 111 -23.44 18.87 -28.25
N ALA A 112 -24.08 17.81 -27.75
CA ALA A 112 -25.07 17.03 -28.50
C ALA A 112 -26.33 17.85 -28.82
N ALA A 113 -26.78 18.70 -27.89
CA ALA A 113 -27.88 19.63 -28.15
C ALA A 113 -27.50 20.70 -29.19
N GLY A 114 -26.27 21.23 -29.12
CA GLY A 114 -25.76 22.24 -30.05
C GLY A 114 -25.55 21.78 -31.49
N THR A 115 -25.40 20.47 -31.73
CA THR A 115 -25.21 19.88 -33.08
C THR A 115 -26.50 19.71 -33.88
N THR A 116 -27.65 20.15 -33.37
CA THR A 116 -28.92 20.24 -34.13
C THR A 116 -29.04 21.51 -34.97
N SER A 117 -27.98 22.31 -35.09
CA SER A 117 -27.98 23.56 -35.85
C SER A 117 -27.66 23.34 -37.33
N ALA A 118 -28.74 23.38 -38.13
CA ALA A 118 -28.83 23.70 -39.55
C ALA A 118 -28.17 22.75 -40.59
N PRO A 119 -28.85 22.45 -41.71
CA PRO A 119 -28.22 21.89 -42.90
C PRO A 119 -27.02 22.78 -43.31
N THR A 120 -25.84 22.19 -43.39
CA THR A 120 -24.57 22.90 -43.70
C THR A 120 -24.50 23.38 -45.14
N ASP A 121 -25.40 22.90 -46.00
CA ASP A 121 -25.53 23.35 -47.38
C ASP A 121 -26.88 24.06 -47.60
N PRO A 122 -26.89 25.39 -47.75
CA PRO A 122 -28.11 26.13 -48.06
C PRO A 122 -28.71 25.71 -49.41
N ALA A 123 -27.92 25.18 -50.36
CA ALA A 123 -28.44 24.68 -51.64
C ALA A 123 -29.28 23.40 -51.47
N ALA A 124 -29.00 22.60 -50.44
CA ALA A 124 -29.75 21.38 -50.12
C ALA A 124 -31.04 21.65 -49.33
N MET A 125 -31.21 22.85 -48.77
CA MET A 125 -32.41 23.21 -48.01
C MET A 125 -33.66 23.32 -48.88
N SER A 126 -34.83 22.98 -48.31
CA SER A 126 -36.12 23.30 -48.93
C SER A 126 -36.37 24.82 -48.89
N LYS A 127 -37.32 25.30 -49.71
CA LYS A 127 -37.64 26.73 -49.75
C LYS A 127 -38.14 27.24 -48.39
N GLU A 128 -38.92 26.42 -47.70
CA GLU A 128 -39.46 26.69 -46.36
C GLU A 128 -38.34 26.75 -45.31
N GLN A 129 -37.34 25.86 -45.43
CA GLN A 129 -36.17 25.87 -44.55
C GLN A 129 -35.31 27.13 -44.76
N LEU A 130 -35.16 27.59 -45.99
CA LEU A 130 -34.46 28.83 -46.31
C LEU A 130 -35.19 30.07 -45.77
N HIS A 131 -36.52 30.12 -45.88
CA HIS A 131 -37.33 31.18 -45.28
C HIS A 131 -37.16 31.20 -43.75
N ALA A 132 -37.30 30.05 -43.10
CA ALA A 132 -37.12 29.94 -41.64
C ALA A 132 -35.70 30.35 -41.20
N ALA A 133 -34.67 30.01 -41.98
CA ALA A 133 -33.29 30.41 -41.70
C ALA A 133 -33.06 31.92 -41.87
N LEU A 134 -33.67 32.54 -42.89
CA LEU A 134 -33.62 33.99 -43.10
C LEU A 134 -34.42 34.75 -42.04
N ASP A 135 -35.59 34.23 -41.63
CA ASP A 135 -36.40 34.77 -40.54
C ASP A 135 -35.65 34.70 -39.20
N ALA A 136 -34.97 33.58 -38.92
CA ALA A 136 -34.12 33.42 -37.74
C ALA A 136 -32.91 34.37 -37.73
N LYS A 137 -32.39 34.73 -38.92
CA LYS A 137 -31.38 35.78 -39.09
C LYS A 137 -31.95 37.20 -39.12
N GLY A 138 -33.28 37.38 -39.12
CA GLY A 138 -33.94 38.68 -39.25
C GLY A 138 -33.74 39.35 -40.62
N THR A 139 -33.41 38.58 -41.66
CA THR A 139 -33.15 39.11 -43.01
C THR A 139 -34.47 39.18 -43.79
N LYS A 140 -34.83 40.35 -44.31
CA LYS A 140 -36.03 40.50 -45.15
C LYS A 140 -35.77 39.95 -46.55
N TYR A 141 -36.74 39.19 -47.09
CA TYR A 141 -36.67 38.65 -48.44
C TYR A 141 -37.99 38.90 -49.21
N PRO A 142 -37.94 38.97 -50.56
CA PRO A 142 -39.15 39.07 -51.39
C PRO A 142 -40.00 37.80 -51.28
N ALA A 143 -41.34 37.93 -51.20
CA ALA A 143 -42.25 36.78 -51.17
C ALA A 143 -42.18 35.91 -52.45
N ALA A 144 -41.79 36.51 -53.57
CA ALA A 144 -41.60 35.84 -54.85
C ALA A 144 -40.19 35.28 -55.05
N ALA A 145 -39.29 35.38 -54.05
CA ALA A 145 -37.90 34.98 -54.20
C ALA A 145 -37.80 33.50 -54.57
N ASN A 146 -36.93 33.20 -55.54
CA ASN A 146 -36.66 31.83 -55.95
C ASN A 146 -35.65 31.17 -55.01
N LYS A 147 -35.48 29.85 -55.12
CA LYS A 147 -34.58 29.10 -54.24
C LYS A 147 -33.14 29.62 -54.28
N ALA A 148 -32.64 30.01 -55.47
CA ALA A 148 -31.28 30.51 -55.62
C ALA A 148 -31.07 31.88 -54.94
N GLU A 149 -32.04 32.78 -55.05
CA GLU A 149 -32.03 34.10 -54.39
C GLU A 149 -32.04 33.98 -52.86
N LEU A 150 -32.83 33.05 -52.32
CA LEU A 150 -32.88 32.80 -50.88
C LEU A 150 -31.56 32.21 -50.35
N VAL A 151 -30.92 31.35 -51.15
CA VAL A 151 -29.58 30.81 -50.84
C VAL A 151 -28.52 31.92 -50.88
N ALA A 152 -28.55 32.79 -51.89
CA ALA A 152 -27.63 33.93 -52.00
C ALA A 152 -27.78 34.88 -50.81
N LEU A 153 -29.03 35.23 -50.44
CA LEU A 153 -29.32 36.06 -49.26
C LEU A 153 -28.84 35.42 -47.95
N LEU A 154 -28.94 34.10 -47.82
CA LEU A 154 -28.54 33.40 -46.60
C LEU A 154 -27.01 33.28 -46.46
N THR A 155 -26.30 33.18 -47.59
CA THR A 155 -24.84 33.05 -47.68
C THR A 155 -24.10 34.39 -47.79
N GLY A 156 -24.80 35.48 -48.08
CA GLY A 156 -24.21 36.82 -48.20
C GLY A 156 -23.31 36.98 -49.42
N ALA A 157 -23.53 36.17 -50.46
CA ALA A 157 -22.84 36.23 -51.74
C ALA A 157 -23.41 37.33 -52.66
#